data_AF-A0A927FND8-F1
#
_entry.id   AF-A0A927FND8-F1
#
_cell.length_a   1.000
_cell.length_b   1.000
_cell.length_c   1.000
_cell.angle_alpha   90.00
_cell.angle_beta   90.00
_cell.angle_gamma   90.00
#
_symmetry.space_group_name_H-M   'P 1'
#
loop_
_entity.id
_entity.type
_entity.pdbx_description
1 polymer ?
#
loop_
_entity_poly.entity_id
_entity_poly.type
_entity_poly.pdbx_seq_one_letter_code
_entity_poly.pdbx_strand_id
1 'polypeptide(L)'
;MNGARGTRWRISPRGVRVGVVVASFVAVLGQVAFAGARVESRDDLADVSWGFPARWISQDQASLDPPFPWVVGVSSPWEHPTSIDWTSLALDVAAAALVLAVLVWLVVRGAGALRRRLLAT
;
A
#
# COMPACT_ATOMS: atom_id res chain seq x y z
N MET A 1 -24.62 -24.32 -31.27
CA MET A 1 -24.60 -23.96 -29.84
C MET A 1 -23.14 -23.92 -29.41
N ASN A 2 -22.58 -22.72 -29.23
CA ASN A 2 -21.14 -22.50 -29.01
C ASN A 2 -20.75 -22.89 -27.58
N GLY A 3 -19.79 -23.81 -27.46
CA GLY A 3 -19.26 -24.27 -26.18
C GLY A 3 -18.49 -23.17 -25.45
N ALA A 4 -19.04 -22.74 -24.32
CA ALA A 4 -18.34 -21.92 -23.34
C ALA A 4 -17.19 -22.73 -22.74
N ARG A 5 -16.00 -22.66 -23.35
CA ARG A 5 -14.76 -23.14 -22.75
C ARG A 5 -14.47 -22.28 -21.54
N GLY A 6 -14.92 -22.75 -20.37
CA GLY A 6 -14.59 -22.17 -19.08
C GLY A 6 -13.07 -22.15 -18.93
N THR A 7 -12.48 -20.97 -19.03
CA THR A 7 -11.08 -20.73 -18.72
C THR A 7 -10.87 -21.05 -17.24
N ARG A 8 -10.41 -22.26 -16.95
CA ARG A 8 -9.88 -22.60 -15.63
C ARG A 8 -8.63 -21.76 -15.43
N TRP A 9 -8.78 -20.62 -14.76
CA TRP A 9 -7.67 -19.79 -14.31
C TRP A 9 -6.79 -20.63 -13.39
N ARG A 10 -5.70 -21.14 -13.96
CA ARG A 10 -4.74 -21.96 -13.24
C ARG A 10 -3.81 -21.02 -12.50
N ILE A 11 -4.09 -20.80 -11.22
CA ILE A 11 -3.26 -19.96 -10.35
C ILE A 11 -1.88 -20.63 -10.25
N SER A 12 -0.87 -20.04 -10.91
CA SER A 12 0.50 -20.52 -10.83
C SER A 12 1.20 -19.92 -9.59
N PRO A 13 2.10 -20.64 -8.92
CA PRO A 13 2.86 -20.09 -7.79
C PRO A 13 3.65 -18.82 -8.15
N ARG A 14 4.12 -18.74 -9.41
CA ARG A 14 4.79 -17.55 -9.94
C ARG A 14 3.83 -16.36 -10.04
N GLY A 15 2.62 -16.60 -10.55
CA GLY A 15 1.57 -15.58 -10.65
C GLY A 15 1.17 -15.02 -9.27
N VAL A 16 1.10 -15.88 -8.25
CA VAL A 16 0.81 -15.44 -6.87
C VAL A 16 1.92 -14.52 -6.34
N ARG A 17 3.19 -14.90 -6.53
CA ARG A 17 4.33 -14.08 -6.07
C ARG A 17 4.34 -12.70 -6.73
N VAL A 18 4.18 -12.66 -8.05
CA VAL A 18 4.10 -11.39 -8.80
C VAL A 18 2.90 -10.57 -8.31
N GLY A 19 1.73 -11.21 -8.15
CA GLY A 19 0.54 -10.55 -7.63
C GLY A 19 0.73 -9.94 -6.24
N VAL A 20 1.41 -10.64 -5.32
CA VAL A 20 1.72 -10.12 -3.99
C VAL A 20 2.62 -8.89 -4.08
N VAL A 21 3.69 -8.93 -4.87
CA VAL A 21 4.59 -7.78 -5.01
C VAL A 21 3.84 -6.58 -5.58
N VAL A 22 3.12 -6.75 -6.69
CA VAL A 22 2.34 -5.66 -7.32
C VAL A 22 1.30 -5.10 -6.35
N ALA A 23 0.55 -5.96 -5.66
CA ALA A 23 -0.44 -5.53 -4.66
C ALA A 23 0.20 -4.76 -3.49
N SER A 24 1.41 -5.13 -3.08
CA SER A 24 2.14 -4.44 -2.02
C SER A 24 2.52 -3.02 -2.44
N PHE A 25 3.07 -2.86 -3.65
CA PHE A 25 3.36 -1.54 -4.21
C PHE A 25 2.09 -0.69 -4.31
N VAL A 26 1.00 -1.25 -4.84
CA VAL A 26 -0.28 -0.53 -4.96
C VAL A 26 -0.81 -0.11 -3.58
N ALA A 27 -0.72 -0.97 -2.57
CA ALA A 27 -1.15 -0.64 -1.21
C ALA A 27 -0.29 0.48 -0.59
N VAL A 28 1.04 0.39 -0.70
CA VAL A 28 1.99 1.37 -0.13
C VAL A 28 1.91 2.72 -0.85
N LEU A 29 1.71 2.75 -2.16
CA LEU A 29 1.49 4.01 -2.88
C LEU A 29 0.09 4.55 -2.63
N GLY A 30 -0.92 3.68 -2.57
CA GLY A 30 -2.31 4.04 -2.35
C GLY A 30 -2.56 4.68 -0.99
N GLN A 31 -1.89 4.24 0.08
CA GLN A 31 -2.05 4.84 1.41
C GLN A 31 -1.71 6.32 1.45
N VAL A 32 -0.73 6.76 0.65
CA VAL A 32 -0.30 8.16 0.61
C VAL A 32 -1.41 9.07 0.10
N ALA A 33 -2.20 8.61 -0.87
CA ALA A 33 -3.33 9.37 -1.40
C ALA A 33 -4.43 9.66 -0.35
N PHE A 34 -4.45 8.91 0.75
CA PHE A 34 -5.40 9.07 1.84
C PHE A 34 -4.73 9.50 3.16
N ALA A 35 -3.41 9.73 3.16
CA ALA A 35 -2.68 10.09 4.36
C ALA A 35 -2.80 11.59 4.64
N GLY A 36 -3.19 11.93 5.87
CA GLY A 36 -3.21 13.30 6.38
C GLY A 36 -2.13 13.50 7.43
N ALA A 37 -1.32 14.55 7.28
CA ALA A 37 -0.36 14.99 8.28
C ALA A 37 -0.92 16.20 9.01
N ARG A 38 -0.93 16.15 10.34
CA ARG A 38 -1.40 17.24 11.18
C ARG A 38 -0.27 18.23 11.40
N VAL A 39 -0.52 19.50 11.08
CA VAL A 39 0.40 20.63 11.25
C VAL A 39 -0.19 21.60 12.28
N GLU A 40 0.62 22.03 13.23
CA GLU A 40 0.23 22.94 14.32
C GLU A 40 0.72 24.37 14.06
N SER A 41 1.73 24.52 13.19
CA SER A 41 2.37 25.78 12.90
C SER A 41 2.83 25.88 11.45
N ARG A 42 3.21 27.10 11.04
CA ARG A 42 3.79 27.35 9.72
C ARG A 42 5.13 26.66 9.53
N ASP A 43 5.92 26.50 10.59
CA ASP A 43 7.22 25.85 10.51
C ASP A 43 7.07 24.35 10.22
N ASP A 44 5.99 23.72 10.67
CA ASP A 44 5.67 22.32 10.37
C ASP A 44 5.40 22.09 8.87
N LEU A 45 5.01 23.13 8.13
CA LEU A 45 4.76 23.03 6.69
C LEU A 45 6.05 22.88 5.87
N ALA A 46 7.21 23.25 6.41
CA ALA A 46 8.48 23.16 5.68
C ALA A 46 8.97 21.73 5.46
N ASP A 47 8.54 20.78 6.29
CA ASP A 47 8.86 19.35 6.16
C ASP A 47 7.68 18.47 6.60
N VAL A 48 6.68 18.40 5.72
CA VAL A 48 5.53 17.53 5.94
C VAL A 48 5.89 16.16 5.39
N SER A 49 5.77 15.12 6.23
CA SER A 49 6.19 13.78 5.88
C SER A 49 5.05 12.75 5.98
N TRP A 50 4.99 11.85 4.99
CA TRP A 50 4.02 10.75 4.90
C TRP A 50 4.71 9.42 4.63
N GLY A 51 3.97 8.35 4.87
CA GLY A 51 4.43 6.97 4.76
C GLY A 51 4.07 6.18 6.01
N PHE A 52 3.93 4.88 5.84
CA PHE A 52 3.65 3.97 6.94
C PHE A 52 4.07 2.54 6.56
N PRO A 53 4.78 1.83 7.44
CA PRO A 53 5.20 2.22 8.79
C PRO A 53 6.35 3.25 8.90
N ALA A 54 7.17 3.41 7.86
CA ALA A 54 8.24 4.42 7.83
C ALA A 54 7.80 5.64 7.01
N ARG A 55 8.27 6.84 7.38
CA ARG A 55 8.05 8.02 6.55
C ARG A 55 9.04 8.00 5.39
N TRP A 56 8.55 8.09 4.17
CA TRP A 56 9.38 8.01 2.96
C TRP A 56 9.06 9.05 1.91
N ILE A 57 8.02 9.87 2.12
CA ILE A 57 7.78 11.09 1.36
C ILE A 57 7.93 12.26 2.33
N SER A 58 8.69 13.27 1.91
CA SER A 58 8.68 14.60 2.52
C SER A 58 8.33 15.63 1.45
N GLN A 59 7.51 16.63 1.79
CA GLN A 59 7.26 17.79 0.94
C GLN A 59 7.40 19.09 1.73
N ASP A 60 7.96 20.10 1.06
CA ASP A 60 7.89 21.48 1.51
C ASP A 60 6.59 22.12 1.03
N GLN A 61 5.70 22.41 1.99
CA GLN A 61 4.42 23.08 1.80
C GLN A 61 4.37 24.46 2.48
N ALA A 62 5.51 25.07 2.80
CA ALA A 62 5.57 26.36 3.50
C ALA A 62 4.97 27.55 2.73
N SER A 63 4.68 27.36 1.43
CA SER A 63 3.95 28.29 0.58
C SER A 63 2.44 28.35 0.89
N LEU A 64 1.89 27.36 1.59
CA LEU A 64 0.50 27.35 2.03
C LEU A 64 0.31 28.25 3.25
N ASP A 65 -0.91 28.79 3.40
CA ASP A 65 -1.31 29.61 4.55
C ASP A 65 -2.67 29.14 5.13
N PRO A 66 -2.75 27.89 5.65
CA PRO A 66 -3.98 27.37 6.24
C PRO A 66 -4.19 27.90 7.67
N PRO A 67 -5.43 27.87 8.19
CA PRO A 67 -5.67 28.14 9.61
C PRO A 67 -5.17 26.96 10.46
N PHE A 68 -4.31 27.23 11.44
CA PHE A 68 -3.75 26.20 12.32
C PHE A 68 -4.66 25.91 13.54
N PRO A 69 -4.75 24.65 14.00
CA PRO A 69 -4.16 23.44 13.41
C PRO A 69 -4.90 22.97 12.15
N TRP A 70 -4.16 22.37 11.22
CA TRP A 70 -4.71 21.87 9.95
C TRP A 70 -4.21 20.45 9.64
N VAL A 71 -4.94 19.73 8.79
CA VAL A 71 -4.50 18.43 8.26
C VAL A 71 -4.22 18.62 6.77
N VAL A 72 -2.96 18.47 6.39
CA VAL A 72 -2.50 18.56 5.00
C VAL A 72 -2.32 17.17 4.39
N GLY A 73 -2.71 17.05 3.12
CA GLY A 73 -2.44 15.87 2.30
C GLY A 73 -1.24 16.09 1.39
N VAL A 74 -0.87 15.04 0.65
CA VAL A 74 0.14 15.15 -0.40
C VAL A 74 -0.36 16.04 -1.53
N SER A 75 0.47 17.00 -1.92
CA SER A 75 0.20 17.94 -2.99
C SER A 75 1.07 17.64 -4.22
N SER A 76 0.84 18.34 -5.32
CA SER A 76 1.59 18.16 -6.57
C SER A 76 3.10 18.34 -6.32
N PRO A 77 3.96 17.37 -6.70
CA PRO A 77 5.42 17.50 -6.62
C PRO A 77 6.00 18.66 -7.45
N TRP A 78 5.20 19.18 -8.40
CA TRP A 78 5.59 20.31 -9.24
C TRP A 78 5.40 21.67 -8.53
N GLU A 79 4.47 21.73 -7.57
CA GLU A 79 4.17 22.93 -6.79
C GLU A 79 4.90 22.92 -5.45
N HIS A 80 5.16 21.72 -4.93
CA HIS A 80 5.77 21.48 -3.64
C HIS A 80 6.95 20.52 -3.81
N PRO A 81 8.20 20.99 -3.60
CA PRO A 81 9.38 20.14 -3.70
C PRO A 81 9.21 18.85 -2.87
N THR A 82 9.30 17.69 -3.54
CA THR A 82 9.15 16.37 -2.91
C THR A 82 10.48 15.65 -2.82
N SER A 83 10.79 15.12 -1.65
CA SER A 83 11.88 14.19 -1.40
C SER A 83 11.34 12.78 -1.14
N ILE A 84 12.05 11.77 -1.64
CA ILE A 84 11.71 10.36 -1.42
C ILE A 84 12.88 9.64 -0.74
N ASP A 85 12.62 9.06 0.42
CA ASP A 85 13.54 8.10 1.06
C ASP A 85 13.26 6.69 0.53
N TRP A 86 14.07 6.29 -0.44
CA TRP A 86 13.98 4.97 -1.09
C TRP A 86 14.22 3.81 -0.13
N THR A 87 15.00 3.99 0.94
CA THR A 87 15.25 2.94 1.93
C THR A 87 14.00 2.70 2.76
N SER A 88 13.37 3.76 3.27
CA SER A 88 12.12 3.67 4.02
C SER A 88 10.97 3.13 3.15
N LEU A 89 10.88 3.55 1.87
CA LEU A 89 9.91 3.00 0.92
C LEU A 89 10.10 1.49 0.72
N ALA A 90 11.35 1.03 0.56
CA ALA A 90 11.63 -0.39 0.36
C ALA A 90 11.23 -1.23 1.60
N LEU A 91 11.42 -0.70 2.80
CA LEU A 91 11.01 -1.35 4.05
C LEU A 91 9.48 -1.46 4.14
N ASP A 92 8.75 -0.41 3.80
CA ASP A 92 7.27 -0.43 3.79
C ASP A 92 6.74 -1.46 2.80
N VAL A 93 7.29 -1.50 1.58
CA VAL A 93 6.91 -2.48 0.55
C VAL A 93 7.23 -3.91 1.01
N ALA A 94 8.39 -4.12 1.63
CA ALA A 94 8.75 -5.44 2.16
C ALA A 94 7.82 -5.88 3.30
N ALA A 95 7.47 -4.97 4.21
CA ALA A 95 6.52 -5.24 5.29
C ALA A 95 5.12 -5.58 4.75
N ALA A 96 4.62 -4.80 3.79
CA ALA A 96 3.34 -5.05 3.13
C ALA A 96 3.34 -6.41 2.40
N ALA A 97 4.41 -6.73 1.68
CA ALA A 97 4.57 -8.00 0.98
C ALA A 97 4.59 -9.20 1.94
N LEU A 98 5.25 -9.06 3.09
CA LEU A 98 5.27 -10.09 4.12
C LEU A 98 3.86 -10.35 4.68
N VAL A 99 3.14 -9.29 5.05
CA VAL A 99 1.77 -9.38 5.55
C VAL A 99 0.85 -10.05 4.53
N LEU A 100 0.88 -9.60 3.27
CA LEU A 100 0.07 -10.17 2.20
C LEU A 100 0.42 -11.64 1.93
N ALA A 101 1.71 -11.99 1.94
CA ALA A 101 2.14 -13.38 1.77
C ALA A 101 1.59 -14.30 2.89
N VAL A 102 1.63 -13.84 4.14
CA VAL A 102 1.06 -14.56 5.28
C VAL A 102 -0.45 -14.72 5.15
N LEU A 103 -1.17 -13.65 4.78
CA LEU A 103 -2.63 -13.71 4.58
C LEU A 103 -3.01 -14.69 3.47
N VAL A 104 -2.32 -14.62 2.32
CA VAL A 104 -2.53 -15.57 1.21
C VAL A 104 -2.28 -17.00 1.67
N TRP A 105 -1.20 -17.24 2.42
CA TRP A 105 -0.89 -18.56 2.96
C TRP A 105 -1.97 -19.08 3.92
N LEU A 106 -2.47 -18.24 4.81
CA LEU A 106 -3.55 -18.58 5.74
C LEU A 106 -4.84 -18.95 4.99
N VAL A 107 -5.22 -18.16 3.97
CA VAL A 107 -6.40 -18.42 3.15
C VAL A 107 -6.28 -19.76 2.41
N VAL A 108 -5.12 -20.02 1.80
CA VAL A 108 -4.88 -21.28 1.07
C VAL A 108 -4.94 -22.47 2.02
N ARG A 109 -4.34 -22.38 3.21
CA ARG A 109 -4.39 -23.45 4.22
C ARG A 109 -5.79 -23.68 4.78
N GLY A 110 -6.50 -22.61 5.12
CA GLY A 110 -7.87 -22.65 5.63
C GLY A 110 -8.83 -23.28 4.62
N ALA A 111 -8.78 -22.83 3.37
CA ALA A 111 -9.59 -23.40 2.28
C ALA A 111 -9.28 -24.90 2.06
N GLY A 112 -8.01 -25.29 2.15
CA GLY A 112 -7.60 -26.70 2.07
C GLY A 112 -8.15 -27.56 3.22
N ALA A 113 -8.16 -27.02 4.45
CA ALA A 113 -8.72 -27.72 5.62
C ALA A 113 -10.24 -27.88 5.52
N LEU A 114 -10.96 -26.84 5.10
CA LEU A 114 -12.42 -26.88 4.91
C LEU A 114 -12.82 -27.91 3.84
N ARG A 115 -12.13 -27.90 2.68
CA ARG A 115 -12.39 -28.85 1.60
C ARG A 115 -12.21 -30.30 2.04
N ARG A 116 -11.19 -30.61 2.84
CA ARG A 116 -10.98 -31.98 3.36
C ARG A 116 -12.10 -32.43 4.27
N ARG A 117 -12.67 -31.53 5.09
CA ARG A 117 -13.80 -31.85 5.97
C ARG A 117 -15.07 -32.15 5.17
N LEU A 118 -15.36 -31.36 4.15
CA LEU A 118 -16.55 -31.54 3.29
C LEU A 118 -16.53 -32.82 2.44
N LEU A 119 -15.34 -33.36 2.13
CA LEU A 119 -15.20 -34.61 1.36
C LEU A 119 -15.20 -35.86 2.25
N ALA A 120 -15.17 -35.69 3.58
CA ALA A 120 -15.18 -36.79 4.55
C ALA A 120 -16.57 -37.06 5.14
N THR A 121 -17.56 -36.23 4.79
CA THR A 121 -19.00 -36.38 5.09
C THR A 121 -19.73 -36.87 3.86
#